data_AF-A0A9P9KTA1-F1
#
_entry.id   AF-A0A9P9KTA1-F1
#
_cell.length_a   1.000
_cell.length_b   1.000
_cell.length_c   1.000
_cell.angle_alpha   90.00
_cell.angle_beta   90.00
_cell.angle_gamma   90.00
#
_symmetry.space_group_name_H-M   'P 1'
#
loop_
_entity.id
_entity.type
_entity.pdbx_description
1 polymer ?
#
loop_
_entity_poly.entity_id
_entity_poly.type
_entity_poly.pdbx_seq_one_letter_code
_entity_poly.pdbx_strand_id
1 'polypeptide(L)'
;MSMGPLRAWKLASKVLTRHDAPDLFPHFTFPGLGYYTWNDSTFWTSGFFPGIVWLLYERSLMTTLSVAPSNDLLRAAQKWQIEMAKEQFKTDNHDLGFMIMPSFARDYDLTGNRASLDVVVNAARSLASRFSPTTGTIRSWAGARTKTYNLNDEDVDFVVVIDSMMNLDLLYYAAHHTGDKSLADIATTHATTTLANHIRPDHSSYHLVSYDPHRQGVVRHRLTNQGYANESTWARGQSWALYGFATVYQWTRDERFLDAAIEIAKYFLSRVDESNGVDTIVYWDFDAPRPGVWDVSAAACASSGLLLLQKLAPDRCNYLESVLRILDTVTTRATSKGDCLLERSTSNDHVHALHRLAEHGVVYADYYFLEAGNRLLQLQGKQSNPSREDGKS
;
A
#
# COMPACT_ATOMS: atom_id res chain seq x y z
N MET A 1 2.77 -23.99 -6.55
CA MET A 1 2.04 -22.71 -6.76
C MET A 1 1.24 -22.70 -8.07
N SER A 2 0.38 -23.71 -8.36
CA SER A 2 -0.36 -23.75 -9.65
C SER A 2 -1.75 -23.07 -9.64
N MET A 3 -2.19 -22.48 -8.50
CA MET A 3 -3.51 -21.83 -8.39
C MET A 3 -3.53 -20.34 -8.78
N GLY A 4 -2.37 -19.70 -8.99
CA GLY A 4 -2.26 -18.27 -9.34
C GLY A 4 -2.87 -17.85 -10.69
N PRO A 5 -2.71 -18.62 -11.79
CA PRO A 5 -3.20 -18.22 -13.11
C PRO A 5 -4.73 -18.19 -13.20
N LEU A 6 -5.43 -19.17 -12.64
CA LEU A 6 -6.89 -19.28 -12.78
C LEU A 6 -7.65 -18.11 -12.11
N ARG A 7 -7.06 -17.50 -11.08
CA ARG A 7 -7.69 -16.44 -10.29
C ARG A 7 -7.39 -15.05 -10.83
N ALA A 8 -6.14 -14.83 -11.25
CA ALA A 8 -5.79 -13.67 -12.08
C ALA A 8 -6.66 -13.62 -13.35
N TRP A 9 -6.98 -14.79 -13.94
CA TRP A 9 -7.92 -14.89 -15.05
C TRP A 9 -9.33 -14.48 -14.69
N LYS A 10 -9.89 -14.93 -13.55
CA LYS A 10 -11.23 -14.51 -13.11
C LYS A 10 -11.37 -12.99 -13.01
N LEU A 11 -10.33 -12.32 -12.51
CA LEU A 11 -10.27 -10.87 -12.43
C LEU A 11 -10.11 -10.22 -13.80
N ALA A 12 -9.17 -10.72 -14.62
CA ALA A 12 -8.97 -10.28 -16.00
C ALA A 12 -10.25 -10.40 -16.82
N SER A 13 -10.97 -11.52 -16.76
CA SER A 13 -12.23 -11.72 -17.48
C SER A 13 -13.28 -10.67 -17.07
N LYS A 14 -13.43 -10.36 -15.78
CA LYS A 14 -14.38 -9.33 -15.31
C LYS A 14 -14.03 -7.93 -15.78
N VAL A 15 -12.73 -7.60 -15.81
CA VAL A 15 -12.22 -6.33 -16.32
C VAL A 15 -12.48 -6.23 -17.83
N LEU A 16 -12.20 -7.31 -18.56
CA LEU A 16 -12.24 -7.37 -20.03
C LEU A 16 -13.66 -7.41 -20.61
N THR A 17 -14.64 -7.95 -19.86
CA THR A 17 -16.04 -8.00 -20.32
C THR A 17 -16.84 -6.73 -20.01
N ARG A 18 -16.30 -5.78 -19.25
CA ARG A 18 -16.98 -4.51 -19.00
C ARG A 18 -16.77 -3.57 -20.19
N HIS A 19 -17.82 -3.39 -21.00
CA HIS A 19 -17.75 -2.65 -22.27
C HIS A 19 -17.72 -1.11 -22.12
N ASP A 20 -18.21 -0.55 -21.01
CA ASP A 20 -18.24 0.90 -20.76
C ASP A 20 -17.05 1.39 -19.92
N ALA A 21 -16.68 2.67 -20.06
CA ALA A 21 -15.69 3.31 -19.20
C ALA A 21 -16.17 3.27 -17.73
N PRO A 22 -15.30 2.96 -16.77
CA PRO A 22 -15.72 2.81 -15.39
C PRO A 22 -15.84 4.18 -14.72
N ASP A 23 -17.07 4.64 -14.53
CA ASP A 23 -17.36 5.79 -13.63
C ASP A 23 -17.28 5.38 -12.15
N LEU A 24 -17.16 4.07 -11.87
CA LEU A 24 -17.14 3.49 -10.55
C LEU A 24 -16.06 2.41 -10.41
N PHE A 25 -15.45 2.35 -9.24
CA PHE A 25 -14.29 1.54 -8.90
C PHE A 25 -14.58 0.60 -7.73
N PRO A 26 -14.06 -0.65 -7.78
CA PRO A 26 -14.19 -1.61 -6.67
C PRO A 26 -13.56 -1.10 -5.37
N HIS A 27 -14.22 -1.38 -4.24
CA HIS A 27 -13.72 -1.03 -2.91
C HIS A 27 -13.57 -2.25 -1.98
N PHE A 28 -14.68 -2.83 -1.52
CA PHE A 28 -14.69 -4.03 -0.69
C PHE A 28 -15.87 -4.94 -1.01
N THR A 29 -15.91 -6.15 -0.47
CA THR A 29 -17.06 -7.07 -0.55
C THR A 29 -17.65 -7.27 0.83
N PHE A 30 -18.96 -7.21 1.04
CA PHE A 30 -19.51 -7.59 2.35
C PHE A 30 -19.29 -9.09 2.63
N PRO A 31 -19.07 -9.48 3.90
CA PRO A 31 -18.99 -10.90 4.27
C PRO A 31 -20.18 -11.69 3.72
N GLY A 32 -19.90 -12.74 2.95
CA GLY A 32 -20.91 -13.65 2.39
C GLY A 32 -21.63 -13.18 1.12
N LEU A 33 -21.51 -11.92 0.69
CA LEU A 33 -22.16 -11.44 -0.54
C LEU A 33 -21.35 -11.74 -1.80
N GLY A 34 -20.02 -11.72 -1.69
CA GLY A 34 -19.12 -12.13 -2.78
C GLY A 34 -19.12 -11.20 -4.01
N TYR A 35 -19.68 -9.99 -3.93
CA TYR A 35 -19.56 -8.97 -4.97
C TYR A 35 -19.01 -7.65 -4.42
N TYR A 36 -18.31 -6.89 -5.27
CA TYR A 36 -17.74 -5.61 -4.87
C TYR A 36 -18.83 -4.55 -4.63
N THR A 37 -18.63 -3.76 -3.58
CA THR A 37 -19.17 -2.41 -3.49
C THR A 37 -18.33 -1.48 -4.35
N TRP A 38 -18.95 -0.41 -4.83
CA TRP A 38 -18.37 0.49 -5.80
C TRP A 38 -18.38 1.93 -5.28
N ASN A 39 -17.30 2.66 -5.51
CA ASN A 39 -17.17 4.08 -5.22
C ASN A 39 -16.80 4.85 -6.49
N ASP A 40 -17.02 6.16 -6.51
CA ASP A 40 -16.44 7.02 -7.55
C ASP A 40 -14.90 7.13 -7.43
N SER A 41 -14.29 7.81 -8.38
CA SER A 41 -12.83 8.00 -8.45
C SER A 41 -12.26 8.79 -7.26
N THR A 42 -13.07 9.55 -6.52
CA THR A 42 -12.59 10.44 -5.45
C THR A 42 -12.17 9.67 -4.19
N PHE A 43 -12.60 8.42 -4.08
CA PHE A 43 -12.32 7.58 -2.93
C PHE A 43 -10.90 7.01 -2.96
N TRP A 44 -10.24 6.96 -1.80
CA TRP A 44 -8.81 6.65 -1.69
C TRP A 44 -8.40 5.28 -2.26
N THR A 45 -9.31 4.30 -2.30
CA THR A 45 -9.01 2.97 -2.86
C THR A 45 -9.20 2.86 -4.37
N SER A 46 -9.72 3.89 -5.04
CA SER A 46 -10.16 3.78 -6.43
C SER A 46 -9.01 3.54 -7.42
N GLY A 47 -7.76 3.89 -7.05
CA GLY A 47 -6.56 3.61 -7.84
C GLY A 47 -6.08 2.15 -7.84
N PHE A 48 -6.45 1.35 -6.83
CA PHE A 48 -5.94 -0.02 -6.72
C PHE A 48 -6.46 -0.95 -7.81
N PHE A 49 -7.72 -0.81 -8.25
CA PHE A 49 -8.25 -1.69 -9.29
C PHE A 49 -7.63 -1.41 -10.68
N PRO A 50 -7.51 -0.17 -11.16
CA PRO A 50 -6.68 0.12 -12.33
C PRO A 50 -5.26 -0.43 -12.19
N GLY A 51 -4.65 -0.31 -11.00
CA GLY A 51 -3.34 -0.86 -10.72
C GLY A 51 -3.25 -2.38 -10.78
N ILE A 52 -4.29 -3.10 -10.36
CA ILE A 52 -4.42 -4.55 -10.55
C ILE A 52 -4.38 -4.90 -12.04
N VAL A 53 -5.07 -4.16 -12.90
CA VAL A 53 -5.07 -4.43 -14.35
C VAL A 53 -3.67 -4.20 -14.93
N TRP A 54 -2.99 -3.14 -14.50
CA TRP A 54 -1.59 -2.89 -14.86
C TRP A 54 -0.64 -3.99 -14.38
N LEU A 55 -0.82 -4.51 -13.16
CA LEU A 55 -0.04 -5.65 -12.64
C LEU A 55 -0.25 -6.93 -13.46
N LEU A 56 -1.47 -7.16 -13.98
CA LEU A 56 -1.75 -8.28 -14.87
C LEU A 56 -1.08 -8.10 -16.23
N TYR A 57 -1.09 -6.89 -16.80
CA TYR A 57 -0.34 -6.56 -18.01
C TYR A 57 1.17 -6.73 -17.80
N GLU A 58 1.74 -6.17 -16.73
CA GLU A 58 3.15 -6.35 -16.37
C GLU A 58 3.51 -7.84 -16.29
N ARG A 59 2.65 -8.64 -15.62
CA ARG A 59 2.84 -10.09 -15.54
C ARG A 59 2.80 -10.77 -16.90
N SER A 60 1.94 -10.34 -17.82
CA SER A 60 1.85 -10.91 -19.17
C SER A 60 3.10 -10.65 -20.01
N LEU A 61 3.91 -9.64 -19.65
CA LEU A 61 5.22 -9.38 -20.24
C LEU A 61 6.34 -10.24 -19.62
N MET A 62 6.16 -10.72 -18.39
CA MET A 62 7.17 -11.49 -17.65
C MET A 62 7.04 -13.00 -17.80
N THR A 63 5.85 -13.52 -18.13
CA THR A 63 5.60 -14.97 -18.18
C THR A 63 4.62 -15.37 -19.28
N THR A 64 4.84 -16.56 -19.85
CA THR A 64 3.90 -17.23 -20.77
C THR A 64 2.66 -17.76 -20.08
N LEU A 65 2.65 -17.81 -18.74
CA LEU A 65 1.47 -18.11 -17.91
C LEU A 65 0.47 -16.95 -17.85
N SER A 66 0.56 -16.01 -18.80
CA SER A 66 -0.39 -14.91 -18.90
C SER A 66 -1.80 -15.46 -19.07
N VAL A 67 -2.72 -14.82 -18.37
CA VAL A 67 -4.12 -15.20 -18.35
C VAL A 67 -4.88 -14.65 -19.56
N ALA A 68 -4.40 -13.58 -20.19
CA ALA A 68 -5.01 -12.97 -21.36
C ALA A 68 -3.93 -12.45 -22.33
N PRO A 69 -4.27 -12.19 -23.61
CA PRO A 69 -3.36 -11.52 -24.53
C PRO A 69 -2.93 -10.15 -24.00
N SER A 70 -1.64 -9.84 -24.06
CA SER A 70 -1.08 -8.59 -23.51
C SER A 70 -1.75 -7.34 -24.08
N ASN A 71 -2.16 -7.35 -25.35
CA ASN A 71 -2.88 -6.23 -25.98
C ASN A 71 -4.27 -5.99 -25.39
N ASP A 72 -4.95 -7.03 -24.91
CA ASP A 72 -6.27 -6.90 -24.28
C ASP A 72 -6.12 -6.32 -22.88
N LEU A 73 -5.13 -6.80 -22.12
CA LEU A 73 -4.79 -6.27 -20.80
C LEU A 73 -4.34 -4.81 -20.87
N LEU A 74 -3.52 -4.44 -21.84
CA LEU A 74 -3.08 -3.05 -22.04
C LEU A 74 -4.28 -2.11 -22.31
N ARG A 75 -5.15 -2.49 -23.26
CA ARG A 75 -6.36 -1.71 -23.56
C ARG A 75 -7.26 -1.58 -22.34
N ALA A 76 -7.42 -2.64 -21.58
CA ALA A 76 -8.17 -2.61 -20.33
C ALA A 76 -7.53 -1.69 -19.28
N ALA A 77 -6.21 -1.76 -19.09
CA ALA A 77 -5.51 -0.96 -18.10
C ALA A 77 -5.64 0.55 -18.40
N GLN A 78 -5.42 0.94 -19.66
CA GLN A 78 -5.61 2.31 -20.13
C GLN A 78 -7.05 2.79 -20.00
N LYS A 79 -8.02 1.90 -20.27
CA LYS A 79 -9.44 2.22 -20.11
C LYS A 79 -9.83 2.44 -18.65
N TRP A 80 -9.34 1.60 -17.73
CA TRP A 80 -9.70 1.68 -16.32
C TRP A 80 -9.04 2.86 -15.59
N GLN A 81 -7.89 3.35 -16.05
CA GLN A 81 -7.23 4.48 -15.41
C GLN A 81 -7.79 5.85 -15.81
N ILE A 82 -8.46 5.99 -16.97
CA ILE A 82 -8.74 7.30 -17.57
C ILE A 82 -9.52 8.23 -16.63
N GLU A 83 -10.53 7.70 -15.94
CA GLU A 83 -11.35 8.46 -15.00
C GLU A 83 -10.61 8.87 -13.72
N MET A 84 -9.49 8.21 -13.39
CA MET A 84 -8.64 8.60 -12.27
C MET A 84 -7.78 9.83 -12.58
N ALA A 85 -7.61 10.20 -13.85
CA ALA A 85 -6.73 11.32 -14.24
C ALA A 85 -7.21 12.66 -13.65
N LYS A 86 -8.53 12.85 -13.47
CA LYS A 86 -9.08 14.08 -12.89
C LYS A 86 -8.72 14.27 -11.41
N GLU A 87 -8.37 13.19 -10.71
CA GLU A 87 -7.99 13.22 -9.30
C GLU A 87 -6.57 13.77 -9.08
N GLN A 88 -5.79 13.98 -10.15
CA GLN A 88 -4.43 14.55 -10.07
C GLN A 88 -4.37 15.95 -9.42
N PHE A 89 -5.51 16.65 -9.34
CA PHE A 89 -5.61 17.98 -8.75
C PHE A 89 -6.24 18.00 -7.36
N LYS A 90 -6.56 16.82 -6.80
CA LYS A 90 -7.17 16.70 -5.48
C LYS A 90 -6.19 17.15 -4.40
N THR A 91 -6.62 17.99 -3.45
CA THR A 91 -5.74 18.59 -2.43
C THR A 91 -6.28 18.44 -1.01
N ASP A 92 -7.34 17.64 -0.80
CA ASP A 92 -8.07 17.51 0.46
C ASP A 92 -7.66 16.26 1.29
N ASN A 93 -6.89 15.32 0.74
CA ASN A 93 -6.33 14.16 1.45
C ASN A 93 -4.89 13.81 1.00
N HIS A 94 -4.19 12.93 1.74
CA HIS A 94 -2.83 12.49 1.40
C HIS A 94 -2.78 11.31 0.42
N ASP A 95 -3.90 10.68 0.09
CA ASP A 95 -3.98 9.35 -0.55
C ASP A 95 -3.71 9.36 -2.07
N LEU A 96 -3.25 10.48 -2.62
CA LEU A 96 -2.93 10.63 -4.04
C LEU A 96 -1.93 9.58 -4.56
N GLY A 97 -0.99 9.15 -3.73
CA GLY A 97 -0.07 8.07 -4.06
C GLY A 97 -0.83 6.77 -4.33
N PHE A 98 -1.75 6.38 -3.45
CA PHE A 98 -2.61 5.21 -3.67
C PHE A 98 -3.55 5.36 -4.87
N MET A 99 -4.00 6.58 -5.16
CA MET A 99 -4.95 6.84 -6.24
C MET A 99 -4.28 6.83 -7.62
N ILE A 100 -3.04 7.31 -7.74
CA ILE A 100 -2.39 7.61 -9.02
C ILE A 100 -1.24 6.67 -9.35
N MET A 101 -0.37 6.34 -8.38
CA MET A 101 0.84 5.55 -8.66
C MET A 101 0.55 4.13 -9.17
N PRO A 102 -0.47 3.39 -8.65
CA PRO A 102 -0.71 2.02 -9.11
C PRO A 102 -0.98 1.91 -10.60
N SER A 103 -1.49 2.95 -11.26
CA SER A 103 -1.80 2.95 -12.70
C SER A 103 -0.86 3.82 -13.53
N PHE A 104 -0.82 5.13 -13.27
CA PHE A 104 -0.19 6.08 -14.20
C PHE A 104 1.34 5.98 -14.22
N ALA A 105 1.98 5.73 -13.08
CA ALA A 105 3.42 5.48 -13.04
C ALA A 105 3.76 4.19 -13.81
N ARG A 106 2.96 3.14 -13.65
CA ARG A 106 3.14 1.88 -14.38
C ARG A 106 2.93 2.04 -15.89
N ASP A 107 1.94 2.83 -16.31
CA ASP A 107 1.73 3.14 -17.72
C ASP A 107 2.97 3.81 -18.32
N TYR A 108 3.50 4.83 -17.65
CA TYR A 108 4.72 5.48 -18.10
C TYR A 108 5.91 4.51 -18.13
N ASP A 109 6.15 3.75 -17.07
CA ASP A 109 7.29 2.83 -16.97
C ASP A 109 7.24 1.72 -18.03
N LEU A 110 6.05 1.23 -18.38
CA LEU A 110 5.87 0.10 -19.31
C LEU A 110 5.70 0.54 -20.77
N THR A 111 5.15 1.73 -21.03
CA THR A 111 4.77 2.16 -22.39
C THR A 111 5.43 3.46 -22.84
N GLY A 112 6.03 4.23 -21.92
CA GLY A 112 6.57 5.55 -22.19
C GLY A 112 5.51 6.65 -22.33
N ASN A 113 4.26 6.41 -21.91
CA ASN A 113 3.17 7.37 -22.05
C ASN A 113 3.40 8.67 -21.23
N ARG A 114 3.84 9.74 -21.90
CA ARG A 114 4.16 11.02 -21.27
C ARG A 114 2.98 11.71 -20.62
N ALA A 115 1.76 11.53 -21.14
CA ALA A 115 0.57 12.10 -20.50
C ALA A 115 0.31 11.47 -19.12
N SER A 116 0.64 10.19 -18.94
CA SER A 116 0.55 9.53 -17.63
C SER A 116 1.62 10.04 -16.66
N LEU A 117 2.83 10.34 -17.14
CA LEU A 117 3.84 11.02 -16.33
C LEU A 117 3.36 12.42 -15.89
N ASP A 118 2.73 13.19 -16.77
CA ASP A 118 2.20 14.52 -16.42
C ASP A 118 1.14 14.42 -15.31
N VAL A 119 0.27 13.40 -15.35
CA VAL A 119 -0.70 13.10 -14.28
C VAL A 119 0.01 12.84 -12.96
N VAL A 120 1.06 12.02 -12.94
CA VAL A 120 1.86 11.72 -11.75
C VAL A 120 2.52 12.98 -11.18
N VAL A 121 3.11 13.81 -12.04
CA VAL A 121 3.78 15.07 -11.62
C VAL A 121 2.78 16.07 -11.03
N ASN A 122 1.59 16.22 -11.63
CA ASN A 122 0.56 17.10 -11.10
C ASN A 122 0.03 16.60 -9.75
N ALA A 123 -0.24 15.29 -9.63
CA ALA A 123 -0.62 14.68 -8.36
C ALA A 123 0.43 14.87 -7.27
N ALA A 124 1.72 14.76 -7.61
CA ALA A 124 2.80 15.01 -6.67
C ALA A 124 2.80 16.45 -6.15
N ARG A 125 2.57 17.44 -7.02
CA ARG A 125 2.45 18.86 -6.62
C ARG A 125 1.24 19.09 -5.72
N SER A 126 0.11 18.46 -6.02
CA SER A 126 -1.10 18.52 -5.19
C SER A 126 -0.91 17.85 -3.83
N LEU A 127 -0.17 16.76 -3.74
CA LEU A 127 0.19 16.14 -2.46
C LEU A 127 1.15 17.04 -1.67
N ALA A 128 2.16 17.59 -2.34
CA ALA A 128 3.15 18.47 -1.73
C ALA A 128 2.54 19.76 -1.17
N SER A 129 1.45 20.27 -1.75
CA SER A 129 0.77 21.47 -1.22
C SER A 129 0.14 21.26 0.17
N ARG A 130 0.02 20.00 0.63
CA ARG A 130 -0.44 19.65 1.98
C ARG A 130 0.69 19.59 3.01
N PHE A 131 1.93 19.81 2.60
CA PHE A 131 3.08 19.86 3.51
C PHE A 131 3.07 21.13 4.36
N SER A 132 3.30 20.96 5.67
CA SER A 132 3.55 22.07 6.59
C SER A 132 5.01 22.05 7.02
N PRO A 133 5.79 23.10 6.72
CA PRO A 133 7.14 23.26 7.23
C PRO A 133 7.20 23.31 8.77
N THR A 134 6.14 23.79 9.42
CA THR A 134 6.06 23.87 10.89
C THR A 134 6.03 22.48 11.52
N THR A 135 5.20 21.58 11.00
CA THR A 135 5.10 20.22 11.54
C THR A 135 6.10 19.26 10.91
N GLY A 136 6.71 19.64 9.77
CA GLY A 136 7.61 18.78 9.00
C GLY A 136 6.89 17.59 8.36
N THR A 137 5.57 17.70 8.13
CA THR A 137 4.73 16.58 7.67
C THR A 137 3.70 17.03 6.64
N ILE A 138 3.14 16.04 5.93
CA ILE A 138 2.04 16.20 4.98
C ILE A 138 0.76 15.90 5.74
N ARG A 139 -0.21 16.81 5.71
CA ARG A 139 -1.48 16.62 6.41
C ARG A 139 -2.25 15.47 5.80
N SER A 140 -2.74 14.56 6.65
CA SER A 140 -3.50 13.40 6.19
C SER A 140 -4.93 13.75 5.82
N TRP A 141 -5.78 13.96 6.82
CA TRP A 141 -7.20 14.31 6.66
C TRP A 141 -7.47 15.67 7.30
N ALA A 142 -8.60 16.28 6.95
CA ALA A 142 -9.12 17.47 7.63
C ALA A 142 -9.49 17.19 9.11
N GLY A 143 -9.71 15.92 9.45
CA GLY A 143 -10.02 15.49 10.81
C GLY A 143 -10.06 13.98 10.96
N ALA A 144 -10.08 13.51 12.20
CA ALA A 144 -10.20 12.09 12.55
C ALA A 144 -11.26 11.91 13.64
N ARG A 145 -12.10 10.89 13.52
CA ARG A 145 -13.25 10.71 14.42
C ARG A 145 -13.52 9.24 14.74
N THR A 146 -13.75 8.99 16.02
CA THR A 146 -14.35 7.76 16.55
C THR A 146 -15.61 8.12 17.36
N LYS A 147 -16.20 7.15 18.06
CA LYS A 147 -17.26 7.39 19.05
C LYS A 147 -16.75 8.06 20.32
N THR A 148 -15.43 8.10 20.55
CA THR A 148 -14.82 8.60 21.81
C THR A 148 -14.00 9.87 21.64
N TYR A 149 -13.57 10.21 20.42
CA TYR A 149 -12.93 11.49 20.13
C TYR A 149 -13.32 12.03 18.75
N ASN A 150 -13.15 13.34 18.57
CA ASN A 150 -13.34 14.03 17.31
C ASN A 150 -12.28 15.12 17.17
N LEU A 151 -11.31 14.93 16.29
CA LEU A 151 -10.33 15.93 15.89
C LEU A 151 -10.86 16.58 14.61
N ASN A 152 -11.37 17.80 14.69
CA ASN A 152 -12.01 18.49 13.56
C ASN A 152 -11.67 19.99 13.50
N ASP A 153 -10.68 20.42 14.27
CA ASP A 153 -10.19 21.79 14.26
C ASP A 153 -8.75 21.79 13.72
N GLU A 154 -8.60 22.26 12.48
CA GLU A 154 -7.32 22.26 11.76
C GLU A 154 -6.31 23.28 12.30
N ASP A 155 -6.76 24.25 13.10
CA ASP A 155 -5.91 25.22 13.80
C ASP A 155 -5.39 24.65 15.14
N VAL A 156 -5.95 23.52 15.59
CA VAL A 156 -5.55 22.83 16.82
C VAL A 156 -4.77 21.55 16.51
N ASP A 157 -5.26 20.75 15.56
CA ASP A 157 -4.76 19.41 15.28
C ASP A 157 -4.29 19.25 13.83
N PHE A 158 -2.99 19.05 13.66
CA PHE A 158 -2.41 18.63 12.39
C PHE A 158 -2.28 17.11 12.36
N VAL A 159 -3.27 16.43 11.78
CA VAL A 159 -3.38 14.96 11.78
C VAL A 159 -2.48 14.33 10.71
N VAL A 160 -1.66 13.36 11.12
CA VAL A 160 -0.83 12.53 10.24
C VAL A 160 -1.00 11.06 10.61
N VAL A 161 -1.34 10.22 9.63
CA VAL A 161 -1.48 8.77 9.78
C VAL A 161 -0.39 7.99 9.04
N ILE A 162 -0.06 6.80 9.52
CA ILE A 162 1.11 6.03 9.07
C ILE A 162 1.03 5.57 7.60
N ASP A 163 -0.16 5.45 7.05
CA ASP A 163 -0.43 5.18 5.62
C ASP A 163 0.09 6.30 4.69
N SER A 164 0.28 7.52 5.20
CA SER A 164 0.93 8.59 4.43
C SER A 164 2.35 8.22 3.95
N MET A 165 3.05 7.31 4.64
CA MET A 165 4.35 6.78 4.20
C MET A 165 4.27 6.09 2.84
N MET A 166 3.15 5.46 2.51
CA MET A 166 2.94 4.81 1.22
C MET A 166 2.75 5.80 0.07
N ASN A 167 2.42 7.05 0.39
CA ASN A 167 2.14 8.09 -0.59
C ASN A 167 3.38 8.92 -0.95
N LEU A 168 4.50 8.74 -0.23
CA LEU A 168 5.74 9.46 -0.49
C LEU A 168 6.44 9.04 -1.78
N ASP A 169 6.18 7.82 -2.27
CA ASP A 169 6.70 7.32 -3.56
C ASP A 169 6.36 8.28 -4.71
N LEU A 170 5.14 8.85 -4.67
CA LEU A 170 4.66 9.83 -5.65
C LEU A 170 5.57 11.05 -5.75
N LEU A 171 6.01 11.59 -4.60
CA LEU A 171 6.86 12.78 -4.56
C LEU A 171 8.28 12.47 -5.05
N TYR A 172 8.86 11.35 -4.62
CA TYR A 172 10.19 10.95 -5.08
C TYR A 172 10.22 10.63 -6.57
N TYR A 173 9.21 9.92 -7.07
CA TYR A 173 9.09 9.57 -8.48
C TYR A 173 8.98 10.82 -9.35
N ALA A 174 8.11 11.77 -8.98
CA ALA A 174 8.00 13.05 -9.68
C ALA A 174 9.31 13.86 -9.60
N ALA A 175 9.97 13.91 -8.44
CA ALA A 175 11.27 14.57 -8.29
C ALA A 175 12.32 13.99 -9.23
N HIS A 176 12.40 12.65 -9.33
CA HIS A 176 13.33 11.95 -10.21
C HIS A 176 13.13 12.31 -11.68
N HIS A 177 11.88 12.38 -12.14
CA HIS A 177 11.57 12.64 -13.55
C HIS A 177 11.60 14.11 -13.95
N THR A 178 11.43 15.04 -13.00
CA THR A 178 11.38 16.47 -13.27
C THR A 178 12.66 17.20 -12.87
N GLY A 179 13.48 16.62 -12.00
CA GLY A 179 14.60 17.29 -11.35
C GLY A 179 14.19 18.24 -10.21
N ASP A 180 12.91 18.32 -9.87
CA ASP A 180 12.41 19.16 -8.76
C ASP A 180 12.73 18.53 -7.40
N LYS A 181 13.87 18.95 -6.83
CA LYS A 181 14.35 18.44 -5.54
C LYS A 181 13.42 18.78 -4.38
N SER A 182 12.59 19.83 -4.48
CA SER A 182 11.71 20.24 -3.38
C SER A 182 10.70 19.14 -3.02
N LEU A 183 10.24 18.37 -4.00
CA LEU A 183 9.33 17.24 -3.78
C LEU A 183 10.01 16.12 -2.98
N ALA A 184 11.27 15.80 -3.31
CA ALA A 184 12.05 14.80 -2.57
C ALA A 184 12.41 15.28 -1.15
N ASP A 185 12.71 16.57 -0.97
CA ASP A 185 13.01 17.15 0.33
C ASP A 185 11.78 17.12 1.26
N ILE A 186 10.59 17.44 0.72
CA ILE A 186 9.31 17.32 1.43
C ILE A 186 9.09 15.87 1.88
N ALA A 187 9.24 14.90 0.97
CA ALA A 187 9.06 13.49 1.28
C ALA A 187 10.05 12.99 2.33
N THR A 188 11.31 13.40 2.25
CA THR A 188 12.36 13.02 3.19
C THR A 188 12.10 13.62 4.58
N THR A 189 11.66 14.89 4.62
CA THR A 189 11.30 15.57 5.88
C THR A 189 10.10 14.91 6.55
N HIS A 190 9.07 14.57 5.76
CA HIS A 190 7.93 13.81 6.25
C HIS A 190 8.38 12.47 6.84
N ALA A 191 9.13 11.67 6.09
CA ALA A 191 9.58 10.35 6.54
C ALA A 191 10.43 10.43 7.82
N THR A 192 11.30 11.43 7.93
CA THR A 192 12.12 11.68 9.11
C THR A 192 11.26 11.99 10.33
N THR A 193 10.25 12.84 10.17
CA THR A 193 9.34 13.22 11.27
C THR A 193 8.45 12.06 11.69
N THR A 194 7.94 11.29 10.73
CA THR A 194 7.15 10.07 10.99
C THR A 194 7.97 9.00 11.70
N LEU A 195 9.25 8.81 11.32
CA LEU A 195 10.15 7.89 12.02
C LEU A 195 10.32 8.27 13.50
N ALA A 196 10.46 9.55 13.80
CA ALA A 196 10.66 10.03 15.16
C ALA A 196 9.41 9.94 16.06
N ASN A 197 8.20 9.96 15.48
CA ASN A 197 6.97 10.18 16.25
C ASN A 197 5.93 9.06 16.15
N HIS A 198 5.87 8.35 15.02
CA HIS A 198 4.96 7.21 14.81
C HIS A 198 5.61 5.89 15.21
N ILE A 199 6.92 5.73 15.05
CA ILE A 199 7.60 4.48 15.40
C ILE A 199 8.01 4.51 16.87
N ARG A 200 7.58 3.48 17.61
CA ARG A 200 7.86 3.30 19.03
C ARG A 200 9.26 2.71 19.24
N PRO A 201 9.83 2.81 20.46
CA PRO A 201 11.14 2.22 20.76
C PRO A 201 11.25 0.71 20.52
N ASP A 202 10.14 -0.03 20.58
CA ASP A 202 10.07 -1.47 20.29
C ASP A 202 9.81 -1.79 18.80
N HIS A 203 9.85 -0.77 17.94
CA HIS A 203 9.62 -0.84 16.50
C HIS A 203 8.17 -1.15 16.08
N SER A 204 7.22 -1.14 17.01
CA SER A 204 5.80 -1.03 16.68
C SER A 204 5.43 0.38 16.22
N SER A 205 4.31 0.53 15.51
CA SER A 205 3.85 1.85 15.03
C SER A 205 2.55 2.31 15.69
N TYR A 206 2.47 3.59 16.05
CA TYR A 206 1.19 4.29 16.20
C TYR A 206 0.50 4.43 14.83
N HIS A 207 -0.82 4.42 14.83
CA HIS A 207 -1.59 4.69 13.62
C HIS A 207 -1.61 6.19 13.31
N LEU A 208 -2.00 7.02 14.29
CA LEU A 208 -2.23 8.45 14.11
C LEU A 208 -1.36 9.24 15.09
N VAL A 209 -0.71 10.29 14.60
CA VAL A 209 -0.09 11.33 15.43
C VAL A 209 -0.66 12.68 15.03
N SER A 210 -1.11 13.45 16.02
CA SER A 210 -1.52 14.85 15.83
C SER A 210 -0.44 15.79 16.36
N TYR A 211 -0.12 16.83 15.58
CA TYR A 211 0.85 17.86 15.93
C TYR A 211 0.15 19.20 16.17
N ASP A 212 0.80 20.08 16.92
CA ASP A 212 0.41 21.49 16.98
C ASP A 212 0.79 22.19 15.65
N PRO A 213 -0.16 22.74 14.88
CA PRO A 213 0.12 23.32 13.57
C PRO A 213 0.95 24.61 13.63
N HIS A 214 1.09 25.21 14.82
CA HIS A 214 1.80 26.47 15.02
C HIS A 214 3.13 26.32 15.75
N ARG A 215 3.47 25.11 16.23
CA ARG A 215 4.68 24.86 17.03
C ARG A 215 5.44 23.62 16.56
N GLN A 216 6.64 23.85 16.04
CA GLN A 216 7.51 22.78 15.57
C GLN A 216 7.83 21.76 16.67
N GLY A 217 7.72 20.47 16.32
CA GLY A 217 8.06 19.34 17.20
C GLY A 217 7.06 19.05 18.33
N VAL A 218 5.96 19.79 18.45
CA VAL A 218 4.96 19.56 19.50
C VAL A 218 3.95 18.51 19.04
N VAL A 219 4.10 17.28 19.55
CA VAL A 219 3.09 16.22 19.43
C VAL A 219 2.00 16.46 20.47
N ARG A 220 0.74 16.51 20.03
CA ARG A 220 -0.44 16.63 20.89
C ARG A 220 -0.99 15.28 21.29
N HIS A 221 -1.17 14.40 20.31
CA HIS A 221 -1.84 13.12 20.50
C HIS A 221 -1.16 12.01 19.72
N ARG A 222 -1.17 10.80 20.29
CA ARG A 222 -0.87 9.55 19.59
C ARG A 222 -2.07 8.64 19.78
N LEU A 223 -2.78 8.35 18.71
CA LEU A 223 -4.10 7.71 18.74
C LEU A 223 -4.20 6.60 17.70
N THR A 224 -5.32 5.90 17.75
CA THR A 224 -5.77 5.07 16.63
C THR A 224 -7.20 5.37 16.23
N ASN A 225 -7.45 5.37 14.92
CA ASN A 225 -8.80 5.41 14.35
C ASN A 225 -9.30 4.01 13.92
N GLN A 226 -8.38 3.03 13.82
CA GLN A 226 -8.63 1.72 13.18
C GLN A 226 -8.03 0.51 13.91
N GLY A 227 -7.09 0.71 14.85
CA GLY A 227 -6.46 -0.34 15.65
C GLY A 227 -7.23 -0.64 16.93
N TYR A 228 -6.82 -1.67 17.66
CA TYR A 228 -7.47 -2.09 18.89
C TYR A 228 -7.44 -1.01 19.99
N ALA A 229 -6.28 -0.41 20.25
CA ALA A 229 -6.06 0.65 21.23
C ALA A 229 -5.01 1.65 20.72
N ASN A 230 -4.86 2.80 21.38
CA ASN A 230 -3.84 3.80 20.97
C ASN A 230 -2.42 3.23 21.06
N GLU A 231 -2.17 2.40 22.06
CA GLU A 231 -0.89 1.73 22.31
C GLU A 231 -0.77 0.38 21.58
N SER A 232 -1.82 -0.10 20.91
CA SER A 232 -1.75 -1.34 20.15
C SER A 232 -1.02 -1.17 18.83
N THR A 233 -0.73 -2.30 18.19
CA THR A 233 -0.13 -2.37 16.87
C THR A 233 -1.11 -2.94 15.85
N TRP A 234 -1.79 -2.03 15.18
CA TRP A 234 -2.64 -2.35 14.03
C TRP A 234 -1.77 -2.89 12.88
N ALA A 235 -2.03 -4.12 12.47
CA ALA A 235 -1.12 -4.86 11.60
C ALA A 235 -0.94 -4.22 10.21
N ARG A 236 -2.01 -3.63 9.65
CA ARG A 236 -1.90 -2.90 8.37
C ARG A 236 -1.14 -1.58 8.51
N GLY A 237 -1.22 -0.91 9.65
CA GLY A 237 -0.39 0.26 9.95
C GLY A 237 1.09 -0.11 9.99
N GLN A 238 1.41 -1.23 10.65
CA GLN A 238 2.77 -1.77 10.68
C GLN A 238 3.26 -2.16 9.27
N SER A 239 2.41 -2.73 8.42
CA SER A 239 2.78 -3.07 7.05
C SER A 239 3.01 -1.83 6.17
N TRP A 240 2.25 -0.75 6.36
CA TRP A 240 2.50 0.54 5.71
C TRP A 240 3.81 1.17 6.16
N ALA A 241 4.14 1.09 7.45
CA ALA A 241 5.42 1.56 7.94
C ALA A 241 6.58 0.77 7.30
N LEU A 242 6.47 -0.57 7.28
CA LEU A 242 7.47 -1.47 6.71
C LEU A 242 7.74 -1.14 5.24
N TYR A 243 6.69 -1.14 4.43
CA TYR A 243 6.81 -0.89 3.00
C TYR A 243 7.25 0.55 2.77
N GLY A 244 6.58 1.52 3.39
CA GLY A 244 6.89 2.94 3.25
C GLY A 244 8.35 3.27 3.52
N PHE A 245 8.93 2.81 4.64
CA PHE A 245 10.34 3.06 4.94
C PHE A 245 11.30 2.35 3.98
N ALA A 246 10.96 1.14 3.51
CA ALA A 246 11.74 0.47 2.46
C ALA A 246 11.73 1.29 1.15
N THR A 247 10.58 1.87 0.78
CA THR A 247 10.46 2.77 -0.37
C THR A 247 11.26 4.05 -0.17
N VAL A 248 11.21 4.68 1.00
CA VAL A 248 12.03 5.87 1.28
C VAL A 248 13.52 5.55 1.16
N TYR A 249 13.98 4.40 1.67
CA TYR A 249 15.36 3.96 1.50
C TYR A 249 15.73 3.73 0.02
N GLN A 250 14.82 3.15 -0.79
CA GLN A 250 15.05 2.96 -2.22
C GLN A 250 15.44 4.27 -2.93
N TRP A 251 14.78 5.38 -2.56
CA TRP A 251 15.00 6.69 -3.16
C TRP A 251 16.18 7.45 -2.55
N THR A 252 16.30 7.44 -1.22
CA THR A 252 17.26 8.29 -0.49
C THR A 252 18.62 7.63 -0.27
N ARG A 253 18.65 6.29 -0.21
CA ARG A 253 19.80 5.51 0.28
C ARG A 253 20.29 5.91 1.67
N ASP A 254 19.44 6.53 2.47
CA ASP A 254 19.74 6.88 3.85
C ASP A 254 19.54 5.67 4.77
N GLU A 255 20.63 5.20 5.37
CA GLU A 255 20.68 4.02 6.23
C GLU A 255 19.70 4.09 7.41
N ARG A 256 19.32 5.29 7.88
CA ARG A 256 18.34 5.43 8.97
C ARG A 256 16.99 4.81 8.60
N PHE A 257 16.58 4.95 7.34
CA PHE A 257 15.33 4.37 6.85
C PHE A 257 15.47 2.87 6.55
N LEU A 258 16.66 2.41 6.16
CA LEU A 258 16.93 0.98 6.02
C LEU A 258 16.86 0.28 7.39
N ASP A 259 17.53 0.83 8.40
CA ASP A 259 17.52 0.31 9.76
C ASP A 259 16.10 0.27 10.31
N ALA A 260 15.33 1.36 10.14
CA ALA A 260 13.93 1.40 10.51
C ALA A 260 13.11 0.30 9.81
N ALA A 261 13.22 0.16 8.49
CA ALA A 261 12.48 -0.84 7.74
C ALA A 261 12.82 -2.28 8.18
N ILE A 262 14.09 -2.58 8.45
CA ILE A 262 14.54 -3.89 8.94
C ILE A 262 13.97 -4.20 10.33
N GLU A 263 14.04 -3.25 11.27
CA GLU A 263 13.54 -3.49 12.62
C GLU A 263 12.01 -3.57 12.67
N ILE A 264 11.30 -2.76 11.88
CA ILE A 264 9.85 -2.85 11.70
C ILE A 264 9.46 -4.19 11.08
N ALA A 265 10.24 -4.70 10.11
CA ALA A 265 10.04 -6.01 9.50
C ALA A 265 10.25 -7.15 10.49
N LYS A 266 11.33 -7.11 11.29
CA LYS A 266 11.57 -8.07 12.37
C LYS A 266 10.44 -8.07 13.39
N TYR A 267 10.00 -6.89 13.82
CA TYR A 267 8.85 -6.75 14.71
C TYR A 267 7.62 -7.40 14.07
N PHE A 268 7.24 -7.03 12.85
CA PHE A 268 6.08 -7.60 12.17
C PHE A 268 6.12 -9.13 12.14
N LEU A 269 7.24 -9.70 11.70
CA LEU A 269 7.42 -11.16 11.61
C LEU A 269 7.39 -11.84 12.98
N SER A 270 7.90 -11.20 14.03
CA SER A 270 7.83 -11.74 15.40
C SER A 270 6.40 -11.80 15.96
N ARG A 271 5.46 -11.05 15.38
CA ARG A 271 4.05 -10.97 15.79
C ARG A 271 3.13 -11.82 14.92
N VAL A 272 3.65 -12.44 13.85
CA VAL A 272 2.92 -13.41 13.04
C VAL A 272 2.72 -14.68 13.85
N ASP A 273 1.48 -15.17 13.91
CA ASP A 273 1.14 -16.36 14.68
C ASP A 273 1.36 -17.62 13.83
N GLU A 274 2.25 -18.48 14.30
CA GLU A 274 2.58 -19.78 13.72
C GLU A 274 2.34 -20.93 14.72
N SER A 275 1.66 -20.65 15.84
CA SER A 275 1.51 -21.56 16.99
C SER A 275 0.77 -22.85 16.66
N ASN A 276 -0.05 -22.86 15.61
CA ASN A 276 -0.77 -24.06 15.17
C ASN A 276 0.08 -24.98 14.24
N GLY A 277 1.30 -24.57 13.90
CA GLY A 277 2.26 -25.33 13.09
C GLY A 277 1.88 -25.50 11.61
N VAL A 278 0.77 -24.93 11.16
CA VAL A 278 0.24 -25.09 9.80
C VAL A 278 0.02 -23.73 9.12
N ASP A 279 -0.66 -22.82 9.80
CA ASP A 279 -0.99 -21.51 9.29
C ASP A 279 -0.01 -20.46 9.82
N THR A 280 0.25 -19.45 8.99
CA THR A 280 1.08 -18.28 9.30
C THR A 280 0.18 -17.06 9.27
N ILE A 281 -0.39 -16.74 10.43
CA ILE A 281 -1.55 -15.85 10.58
C ILE A 281 -1.11 -14.44 10.94
N VAL A 282 -1.53 -13.47 10.13
CA VAL A 282 -1.48 -12.04 10.45
C VAL A 282 -2.85 -11.62 10.97
N TYR A 283 -2.96 -11.42 12.28
CA TYR A 283 -4.17 -10.85 12.88
C TYR A 283 -4.30 -9.37 12.56
N TRP A 284 -5.53 -8.85 12.58
CA TRP A 284 -5.81 -7.44 12.25
C TRP A 284 -5.08 -6.43 13.15
N ASP A 285 -4.87 -6.81 14.40
CA ASP A 285 -4.10 -6.09 15.39
C ASP A 285 -3.33 -7.12 16.23
N PHE A 286 -2.06 -6.82 16.47
CA PHE A 286 -1.16 -7.74 17.16
C PHE A 286 -1.42 -7.83 18.66
N ASP A 287 -2.06 -6.81 19.26
CA ASP A 287 -2.34 -6.73 20.70
C ASP A 287 -3.83 -6.96 21.02
N ALA A 288 -4.69 -7.16 20.01
CA ALA A 288 -6.08 -7.53 20.23
C ALA A 288 -6.21 -8.93 20.88
N PRO A 289 -7.23 -9.14 21.74
CA PRO A 289 -7.50 -10.44 22.36
C PRO A 289 -7.62 -11.59 21.34
N ARG A 290 -7.24 -12.80 21.78
CA ARG A 290 -7.29 -14.02 20.96
C ARG A 290 -8.43 -14.96 21.43
N PRO A 291 -9.07 -15.71 20.52
CA PRO A 291 -8.89 -15.69 19.07
C PRO A 291 -9.44 -14.38 18.44
N GLY A 292 -8.75 -13.85 17.43
CA GLY A 292 -9.12 -12.60 16.75
C GLY A 292 -9.35 -12.78 15.24
N VAL A 293 -9.83 -11.72 14.58
CA VAL A 293 -10.00 -11.68 13.11
C VAL A 293 -8.68 -11.45 12.40
N TRP A 294 -8.59 -11.91 11.15
CA TRP A 294 -7.36 -11.78 10.37
C TRP A 294 -7.33 -10.46 9.61
N ASP A 295 -6.14 -10.08 9.14
CA ASP A 295 -6.06 -9.07 8.11
C ASP A 295 -5.12 -9.47 6.98
N VAL A 296 -5.72 -10.11 5.98
CA VAL A 296 -5.03 -10.55 4.77
C VAL A 296 -4.46 -9.38 3.96
N SER A 297 -5.06 -8.19 4.07
CA SER A 297 -4.50 -6.99 3.44
C SER A 297 -3.15 -6.58 4.03
N ALA A 298 -3.00 -6.66 5.37
CA ALA A 298 -1.73 -6.45 6.04
C ALA A 298 -0.69 -7.52 5.64
N ALA A 299 -1.11 -8.80 5.57
CA ALA A 299 -0.25 -9.90 5.14
C ALA A 299 0.28 -9.72 3.72
N ALA A 300 -0.59 -9.33 2.78
CA ALA A 300 -0.23 -9.09 1.38
C ALA A 300 0.69 -7.87 1.23
N CYS A 301 0.37 -6.76 1.89
CA CYS A 301 1.22 -5.57 1.90
C CYS A 301 2.61 -5.88 2.47
N ALA A 302 2.67 -6.48 3.67
CA ALA A 302 3.94 -6.79 4.31
C ALA A 302 4.77 -7.74 3.45
N SER A 303 4.14 -8.72 2.79
CA SER A 303 4.82 -9.59 1.83
C SER A 303 5.48 -8.80 0.69
N SER A 304 4.78 -7.85 0.09
CA SER A 304 5.37 -7.00 -0.97
C SER A 304 6.52 -6.13 -0.44
N GLY A 305 6.34 -5.51 0.73
CA GLY A 305 7.37 -4.68 1.38
C GLY A 305 8.61 -5.47 1.79
N LEU A 306 8.45 -6.70 2.32
CA LEU A 306 9.56 -7.59 2.69
C LEU A 306 10.36 -8.01 1.45
N LEU A 307 9.68 -8.30 0.33
CA LEU A 307 10.33 -8.61 -0.94
C LEU A 307 11.07 -7.40 -1.53
N LEU A 308 10.53 -6.18 -1.36
CA LEU A 308 11.24 -4.95 -1.71
C LEU A 308 12.49 -4.79 -0.84
N LEU A 309 12.34 -4.89 0.47
CA LEU A 309 13.40 -4.67 1.44
C LEU A 309 14.58 -5.63 1.23
N GLN A 310 14.32 -6.93 1.03
CA GLN A 310 15.41 -7.88 0.74
C GLN A 310 16.10 -7.60 -0.58
N LYS A 311 15.38 -7.09 -1.59
CA LYS A 311 15.98 -6.70 -2.88
C LYS A 311 16.93 -5.51 -2.69
N LEU A 312 16.60 -4.59 -1.79
CA LEU A 312 17.39 -3.38 -1.51
C LEU A 312 18.59 -3.65 -0.60
N ALA A 313 18.53 -4.68 0.26
CA ALA A 313 19.58 -5.02 1.21
C ALA A 313 19.77 -6.55 1.37
N PRO A 314 20.18 -7.25 0.30
CA PRO A 314 20.28 -8.72 0.29
C PRO A 314 21.29 -9.28 1.29
N ASP A 315 22.31 -8.51 1.66
CA ASP A 315 23.32 -8.90 2.64
C ASP A 315 22.88 -8.69 4.09
N ARG A 316 21.79 -7.95 4.32
CA ARG A 316 21.28 -7.62 5.67
C ARG A 316 20.01 -8.38 6.03
N CYS A 317 19.25 -8.86 5.04
CA CYS A 317 17.98 -9.54 5.30
C CYS A 317 17.61 -10.53 4.19
N ASN A 318 16.97 -11.63 4.60
CA ASN A 318 16.35 -12.61 3.71
C ASN A 318 14.98 -12.98 4.30
N TYR A 319 13.92 -12.62 3.59
CA TYR A 319 12.54 -12.82 4.03
C TYR A 319 11.76 -13.76 3.14
N LEU A 320 12.41 -14.39 2.16
CA LEU A 320 11.73 -15.21 1.16
C LEU A 320 10.90 -16.32 1.79
N GLU A 321 11.47 -17.07 2.75
CA GLU A 321 10.76 -18.17 3.41
C GLU A 321 9.52 -17.68 4.18
N SER A 322 9.66 -16.62 4.99
CA SER A 322 8.54 -16.03 5.72
C SER A 322 7.43 -15.54 4.77
N VAL A 323 7.80 -14.87 3.68
CA VAL A 323 6.86 -14.42 2.65
C VAL A 323 6.12 -15.59 2.01
N LEU A 324 6.83 -16.67 1.66
CA LEU A 324 6.22 -17.85 1.05
C LEU A 324 5.21 -18.51 2.00
N ARG A 325 5.51 -18.60 3.29
CA ARG A 325 4.61 -19.17 4.30
C ARG A 325 3.36 -18.31 4.53
N ILE A 326 3.53 -16.99 4.62
CA ILE A 326 2.42 -16.03 4.71
C ILE A 326 1.51 -16.16 3.48
N LEU A 327 2.09 -16.12 2.27
CA LEU A 327 1.32 -16.17 1.03
C LEU A 327 0.67 -17.55 0.80
N ASP A 328 1.27 -18.64 1.27
CA ASP A 328 0.65 -19.97 1.25
C ASP A 328 -0.60 -20.00 2.14
N THR A 329 -0.51 -19.47 3.36
CA THR A 329 -1.66 -19.34 4.27
C THR A 329 -2.77 -18.48 3.65
N VAL A 330 -2.42 -17.33 3.09
CA VAL A 330 -3.38 -16.45 2.38
C VAL A 330 -4.06 -17.21 1.22
N THR A 331 -3.28 -17.93 0.43
CA THR A 331 -3.76 -18.66 -0.75
C THR A 331 -4.63 -19.87 -0.38
N THR A 332 -4.37 -20.53 0.75
CA THR A 332 -5.10 -21.73 1.18
C THR A 332 -6.33 -21.40 2.03
N ARG A 333 -6.28 -20.33 2.83
CA ARG A 333 -7.30 -20.01 3.86
C ARG A 333 -8.18 -18.82 3.56
N ALA A 334 -7.77 -17.92 2.67
CA ALA A 334 -8.45 -16.63 2.48
C ALA A 334 -8.84 -16.36 1.01
N THR A 335 -8.87 -17.39 0.18
CA THR A 335 -9.34 -17.24 -1.19
C THR A 335 -10.83 -16.97 -1.24
N SER A 336 -11.21 -15.91 -1.93
CA SER A 336 -12.62 -15.62 -2.18
C SER A 336 -13.22 -16.49 -3.28
N LYS A 337 -14.50 -16.83 -3.12
CA LYS A 337 -15.34 -17.34 -4.22
C LYS A 337 -16.05 -16.22 -5.00
N GLY A 338 -15.99 -14.99 -4.50
CA GLY A 338 -16.64 -13.79 -5.02
C GLY A 338 -15.80 -12.96 -6.00
N ASP A 339 -16.01 -11.64 -5.97
CA ASP A 339 -15.38 -10.66 -6.86
C ASP A 339 -13.93 -10.36 -6.54
N CYS A 340 -13.57 -10.31 -5.27
CA CYS A 340 -12.19 -10.18 -4.82
C CYS A 340 -11.38 -11.46 -5.08
N LEU A 341 -10.05 -11.35 -5.08
CA LEU A 341 -9.15 -12.51 -5.04
C LEU A 341 -9.08 -13.07 -3.61
N LEU A 342 -9.04 -12.16 -2.64
CA LEU A 342 -8.84 -12.46 -1.22
C LEU A 342 -10.00 -11.93 -0.35
N GLU A 343 -10.39 -12.74 0.63
CA GLU A 343 -11.30 -12.41 1.73
C GLU A 343 -10.51 -12.32 3.05
N ARG A 344 -11.20 -12.16 4.18
CA ARG A 344 -10.60 -12.17 5.54
C ARG A 344 -9.60 -11.04 5.78
N SER A 345 -9.80 -9.91 5.11
CA SER A 345 -9.18 -8.64 5.48
C SER A 345 -10.02 -7.93 6.54
N THR A 346 -9.42 -6.98 7.25
CA THR A 346 -10.12 -6.20 8.30
C THR A 346 -9.85 -4.72 8.13
N SER A 347 -10.83 -3.95 7.64
CA SER A 347 -10.67 -2.51 7.38
C SER A 347 -10.66 -1.69 8.66
N ASN A 348 -11.53 -2.01 9.61
CA ASN A 348 -11.55 -1.38 10.92
C ASN A 348 -12.35 -2.25 11.89
N ASP A 349 -11.70 -2.77 12.92
CA ASP A 349 -12.41 -3.50 14.00
C ASP A 349 -12.29 -2.82 15.36
N HIS A 350 -11.92 -1.53 15.36
CA HIS A 350 -11.86 -0.73 16.57
C HIS A 350 -13.24 -0.64 17.24
N VAL A 351 -13.29 -0.88 18.56
CA VAL A 351 -14.55 -0.95 19.32
C VAL A 351 -15.35 0.36 19.27
N HIS A 352 -14.66 1.50 19.15
CA HIS A 352 -15.28 2.82 19.02
C HIS A 352 -15.36 3.32 17.58
N ALA A 353 -15.13 2.47 16.57
CA ALA A 353 -15.33 2.87 15.18
C ALA A 353 -16.80 3.26 14.91
N LEU A 354 -17.00 4.23 14.03
CA LEU A 354 -18.33 4.58 13.52
C LEU A 354 -18.94 3.40 12.76
N HIS A 355 -18.11 2.73 11.96
CA HIS A 355 -18.44 1.50 11.24
C HIS A 355 -17.32 0.48 11.44
N ARG A 356 -17.66 -0.71 11.91
CA ARG A 356 -16.75 -1.84 12.00
C ARG A 356 -16.92 -2.72 10.76
N LEU A 357 -15.81 -3.09 10.15
CA LEU A 357 -15.77 -3.88 8.93
C LEU A 357 -14.56 -4.82 8.96
N ALA A 358 -14.85 -6.10 9.17
CA ALA A 358 -13.90 -7.19 9.33
C ALA A 358 -14.35 -8.44 8.55
N GLU A 359 -13.44 -9.39 8.39
CA GLU A 359 -13.66 -10.67 7.68
C GLU A 359 -14.24 -10.49 6.27
N HIS A 360 -13.66 -9.57 5.50
CA HIS A 360 -14.21 -9.13 4.22
C HIS A 360 -13.11 -8.97 3.16
N GLY A 361 -13.47 -8.91 1.88
CA GLY A 361 -12.50 -8.73 0.80
C GLY A 361 -12.28 -7.25 0.48
N VAL A 362 -11.05 -6.85 0.18
CA VAL A 362 -10.69 -5.45 -0.09
C VAL A 362 -9.77 -5.34 -1.29
N VAL A 363 -10.02 -4.36 -2.16
CA VAL A 363 -9.30 -4.21 -3.44
C VAL A 363 -7.79 -4.03 -3.27
N TYR A 364 -7.34 -3.40 -2.19
CA TYR A 364 -5.92 -3.23 -1.92
C TYR A 364 -5.23 -4.53 -1.49
N ALA A 365 -5.93 -5.48 -0.85
CA ALA A 365 -5.37 -6.80 -0.59
C ALA A 365 -5.04 -7.54 -1.89
N ASP A 366 -5.97 -7.49 -2.85
CA ASP A 366 -5.79 -8.07 -4.18
C ASP A 366 -4.61 -7.43 -4.92
N TYR A 367 -4.49 -6.10 -4.86
CA TYR A 367 -3.36 -5.36 -5.44
C TYR A 367 -2.02 -5.83 -4.87
N TYR A 368 -1.83 -5.77 -3.54
CA TYR A 368 -0.56 -6.14 -2.93
C TYR A 368 -0.23 -7.62 -3.07
N PHE A 369 -1.22 -8.50 -3.14
CA PHE A 369 -1.02 -9.91 -3.42
C PHE A 369 -0.48 -10.15 -4.84
N LEU A 370 -1.05 -9.47 -5.83
CA LEU A 370 -0.55 -9.55 -7.21
C LEU A 370 0.84 -8.92 -7.33
N GLU A 371 1.09 -7.80 -6.66
CA GLU A 371 2.39 -7.15 -6.63
C GLU A 371 3.47 -8.04 -6.02
N ALA A 372 3.20 -8.67 -4.87
CA ALA A 372 4.10 -9.64 -4.25
C ALA A 372 4.37 -10.82 -5.19
N GLY A 373 3.35 -11.33 -5.88
CA GLY A 373 3.51 -12.37 -6.90
C GLY A 373 4.41 -11.94 -8.08
N ASN A 374 4.27 -10.70 -8.56
CA ASN A 374 5.14 -10.16 -9.61
C ASN A 374 6.59 -10.04 -9.13
N ARG A 375 6.81 -9.56 -7.90
CA ARG A 375 8.15 -9.48 -7.29
C ARG A 375 8.81 -10.86 -7.17
N LEU A 376 8.06 -11.90 -6.79
CA LEU A 376 8.57 -13.28 -6.74
C LEU A 376 9.00 -13.79 -8.12
N LEU A 377 8.22 -13.52 -9.17
CA LEU A 377 8.59 -13.89 -10.54
C LEU A 377 9.89 -13.19 -10.99
N GLN A 378 10.05 -11.91 -10.66
CA GLN A 378 11.26 -11.15 -10.96
C GLN A 378 12.49 -11.73 -10.25
N LEU A 379 12.36 -12.18 -9.01
CA LEU A 379 13.46 -12.84 -8.28
C LEU A 379 13.88 -14.17 -8.94
N GLN A 380 12.92 -14.98 -9.39
CA GLN A 380 13.20 -16.24 -10.10
C GLN A 380 13.87 -16.01 -11.46
N GLY A 381 13.45 -14.97 -12.20
CA GLY A 381 14.05 -14.59 -13.48
C GLY A 381 15.51 -14.14 -13.35
N LYS A 382 15.89 -13.51 -12.23
CA LYS A 382 17.29 -13.13 -11.95
C LYS A 382 18.16 -14.33 -11.56
N GLN A 383 17.62 -15.27 -10.78
CA GLN A 383 18.36 -16.49 -10.41
C GLN A 383 18.61 -17.42 -11.62
N SER A 384 17.78 -17.33 -12.67
CA SER A 384 17.94 -18.10 -13.90
C SER A 384 18.82 -17.40 -14.96
N ASN A 385 19.30 -16.17 -14.71
CA ASN A 385 20.17 -15.42 -15.64
C ASN A 385 21.25 -14.60 -14.89
N PRO A 386 22.25 -15.23 -14.25
CA PRO A 386 23.26 -14.52 -13.46
C PRO A 386 24.32 -13.73 -14.26
N SER A 387 24.17 -13.58 -15.58
CA SER A 387 25.19 -12.97 -16.45
C SER A 387 24.58 -12.11 -17.54
N ARG A 388 24.23 -10.85 -17.25
CA ARG A 388 23.99 -9.77 -18.23
C ARG A 388 23.83 -8.39 -17.56
N GLU A 389 24.83 -7.97 -16.81
CA GLU A 389 25.12 -6.58 -16.36
C GLU A 389 26.51 -6.74 -15.70
N ASP A 390 27.63 -6.44 -16.35
CA ASP A 390 28.10 -5.10 -16.69
C ASP A 390 28.71 -5.01 -18.08
N GLY A 391 28.30 -3.99 -18.82
CA GLY A 391 28.88 -3.71 -20.13
C GLY A 391 28.08 -2.68 -20.88
N LYS A 392 28.12 -1.43 -20.40
CA LYS A 392 28.22 -0.23 -21.25
C LYS A 392 28.56 0.98 -20.39
N SER A 393 29.78 1.45 -20.65
CA SER A 393 30.42 2.72 -20.33
C SER A 393 29.55 3.94 -20.54
#